data_AF-A0A4S3G189-F1
#
_entry.id   AF-A0A4S3G189-F1
#
_cell.length_a   1.000
_cell.length_b   1.000
_cell.length_c   1.000
_cell.angle_alpha   90.00
_cell.angle_beta   90.00
_cell.angle_gamma   90.00
#
_symmetry.space_group_name_H-M   'P 1'
#
loop_
_entity.id
_entity.type
_entity.pdbx_description
1 polymer ?
#
loop_
_entity_poly.entity_id
_entity_poly.type
_entity_poly.pdbx_seq_one_letter_code
_entity_poly.pdbx_strand_id
1 'polypeptide(L)'
;MKALLAALLLMSSSAHAAYLHLCPADAAPKDGVQVKLADGSVLAVSSAPQLPGCRASALGVDASQVESLYPLAPGDTPARTILLYGAVGNKPFAPSSHDLPQPDRPGAVPQRRPVPLRANLLGEARVRPFGVEERVRAEHADGKLRLACGAGTRAAGVLIDGPWQLPLAELRLAARYSANGTFSLQAADEASAARETSHALGDLDAAKGAATLALPAALDRAGWRQFVLLCPSNAATLTLDALSLEPVPGKPQPRATWIWERAEWRDKPDALLAWARREAVRELFIVVPLEGARVREPDRLAAFVRRAGQAGIAVTAVEGDPHMVLPSQRAATVDRARAYAAYNRAAKPEERLRAMQFDVEPYLLDDTVLDPDLRDREYLAMAQALHAAAGGMPLEFVVPFWWWDKRALLDGLAKTSDGLAVMDYRTDPDQIVRFAVPFLDWGTRHGKGVHIALEAGRVAPELQRRYVRADADESGSLLVAQVGKTPVLVLLRQPVKTTAGTLYRLSGERTLDGSATSFHGNPERLRALLPRLERDFSAWSSFGGLALHGWRWQ
;
A
#
# COMPACT_ATOMS: atom_id res chain seq x y z
N MET A 1 -65.77 -49.00 -29.79
CA MET A 1 -64.98 -49.09 -31.03
C MET A 1 -63.60 -48.52 -30.76
N LYS A 2 -62.57 -49.33 -31.01
CA LYS A 2 -61.15 -49.01 -30.86
C LYS A 2 -60.72 -47.94 -31.87
N ALA A 3 -59.89 -46.99 -31.47
CA ALA A 3 -58.87 -46.40 -32.33
C ALA A 3 -57.70 -45.91 -31.47
N LEU A 4 -56.59 -46.63 -31.62
CA LEU A 4 -55.23 -46.32 -31.19
C LEU A 4 -54.65 -45.20 -32.09
N LEU A 5 -53.75 -44.37 -31.56
CA LEU A 5 -52.59 -43.68 -32.19
C LEU A 5 -52.37 -42.35 -31.43
N ALA A 6 -51.19 -41.89 -31.06
CA ALA A 6 -49.83 -42.41 -31.10
C ALA A 6 -49.03 -41.59 -30.05
N ALA A 7 -48.10 -42.23 -29.36
CA ALA A 7 -47.17 -41.56 -28.47
C ALA A 7 -46.22 -40.67 -29.29
N LEU A 8 -46.29 -39.35 -29.09
CA LEU A 8 -45.22 -38.44 -29.50
C LEU A 8 -44.18 -38.44 -28.38
N LEU A 9 -43.04 -39.10 -28.61
CA LEU A 9 -41.84 -38.86 -27.83
C LEU A 9 -41.50 -37.37 -27.94
N LEU A 10 -41.63 -36.64 -26.83
CA LEU A 10 -40.95 -35.36 -26.65
C LEU A 10 -39.45 -35.65 -26.68
N MET A 11 -38.83 -35.44 -27.84
CA MET A 11 -37.38 -35.27 -27.90
C MET A 11 -37.03 -34.07 -27.03
N SER A 12 -36.39 -34.34 -25.90
CA SER A 12 -35.70 -33.35 -25.10
C SER A 12 -34.74 -32.60 -26.03
N SER A 13 -35.09 -31.35 -26.33
CA SER A 13 -34.25 -30.41 -27.03
C SER A 13 -32.87 -30.37 -26.36
N SER A 14 -31.85 -30.69 -27.13
CA SER A 14 -30.46 -30.47 -26.80
C SER A 14 -30.31 -29.03 -26.28
N ALA A 15 -29.82 -28.88 -25.05
CA ALA A 15 -29.52 -27.59 -24.46
C ALA A 15 -28.60 -26.81 -25.41
N HIS A 16 -28.98 -25.57 -25.74
CA HIS A 16 -28.17 -24.67 -26.57
C HIS A 16 -26.96 -24.20 -25.77
N ALA A 17 -25.94 -25.05 -25.65
CA ALA A 17 -24.72 -24.73 -24.93
C ALA A 17 -24.01 -23.55 -25.62
N ALA A 18 -23.71 -22.52 -24.86
CA ALA A 18 -22.93 -21.38 -25.29
C ALA A 18 -21.44 -21.68 -25.33
N TYR A 19 -20.76 -20.90 -26.16
CA TYR A 19 -19.32 -20.94 -26.37
C TYR A 19 -18.74 -19.55 -26.11
N LEU A 20 -17.62 -19.53 -25.40
CA LEU A 20 -16.77 -18.37 -25.24
C LEU A 20 -15.76 -18.35 -26.38
N HIS A 21 -15.77 -17.28 -27.15
CA HIS A 21 -14.90 -17.07 -28.30
C HIS A 21 -13.87 -15.99 -27.99
N LEU A 22 -12.64 -16.20 -28.44
CA LEU A 22 -11.59 -15.18 -28.53
C LEU A 22 -11.34 -14.92 -30.02
N CYS A 23 -11.73 -13.73 -30.48
CA CYS A 23 -11.75 -13.34 -31.89
C CYS A 23 -10.88 -12.11 -32.17
N PRO A 24 -10.29 -11.98 -33.37
CA PRO A 24 -9.94 -10.69 -33.92
C PRO A 24 -11.15 -9.73 -33.94
N ALA A 25 -10.92 -8.42 -33.78
CA ALA A 25 -12.01 -7.45 -33.63
C ALA A 25 -12.99 -7.41 -34.82
N ASP A 26 -12.51 -7.67 -36.03
CA ASP A 26 -13.30 -7.73 -37.27
C ASP A 26 -14.10 -9.02 -37.44
N ALA A 27 -13.67 -10.11 -36.78
CA ALA A 27 -14.33 -11.41 -36.80
C ALA A 27 -15.29 -11.64 -35.62
N ALA A 28 -15.30 -10.73 -34.63
CA ALA A 28 -16.11 -10.85 -33.44
C ALA A 28 -17.62 -10.71 -33.76
N PRO A 29 -18.48 -11.54 -33.16
CA PRO A 29 -19.93 -11.39 -33.32
C PRO A 29 -20.38 -10.05 -32.74
N LYS A 30 -21.28 -9.36 -33.45
CA LYS A 30 -21.74 -8.01 -33.08
C LYS A 30 -22.79 -8.01 -31.97
N ASP A 31 -23.51 -9.12 -31.83
CA ASP A 31 -24.60 -9.30 -30.87
C ASP A 31 -24.15 -10.20 -29.71
N GLY A 32 -24.71 -9.97 -28.51
CA GLY A 32 -24.43 -10.76 -27.31
C GLY A 32 -23.44 -10.11 -26.35
N VAL A 33 -23.06 -10.84 -25.30
CA VAL A 33 -22.10 -10.36 -24.29
C VAL A 33 -20.70 -10.44 -24.86
N GLN A 34 -19.99 -9.31 -24.90
CA GLN A 34 -18.61 -9.23 -25.36
C GLN A 34 -17.77 -8.24 -24.55
N VAL A 35 -16.47 -8.46 -24.51
CA VAL A 35 -15.49 -7.56 -23.91
C VAL A 35 -14.25 -7.48 -24.80
N LYS A 36 -13.76 -6.27 -25.05
CA LYS A 36 -12.54 -6.05 -25.82
C LYS A 36 -11.32 -6.23 -24.90
N LEU A 37 -10.35 -7.01 -25.36
CA LEU A 37 -9.11 -7.30 -24.66
C LEU A 37 -8.00 -6.34 -25.04
N ALA A 38 -6.88 -6.55 -24.34
CA ALA A 38 -5.81 -5.60 -24.35
C ALA A 38 -4.98 -5.53 -25.64
N ASP A 39 -4.90 -6.66 -26.32
CA ASP A 39 -4.30 -6.79 -27.64
C ASP A 39 -5.25 -6.37 -28.77
N GLY A 40 -6.42 -5.83 -28.43
CA GLY A 40 -7.47 -5.45 -29.38
C GLY A 40 -8.36 -6.60 -29.84
N SER A 41 -8.09 -7.84 -29.42
CA SER A 41 -9.00 -8.97 -29.64
C SER A 41 -10.29 -8.80 -28.82
N VAL A 42 -11.30 -9.62 -29.10
CA VAL A 42 -12.62 -9.55 -28.46
C VAL A 42 -12.96 -10.92 -27.92
N LEU A 43 -13.31 -10.96 -26.63
CA LEU A 43 -14.01 -12.08 -26.04
C LEU A 43 -15.50 -11.91 -26.26
N ALA A 44 -16.17 -12.94 -26.79
CA ALA A 44 -17.61 -12.88 -27.03
C ALA A 44 -18.30 -14.21 -26.71
N VAL A 45 -19.54 -14.15 -26.27
CA VAL A 45 -20.39 -15.33 -26.06
C VAL A 45 -21.33 -15.51 -27.24
N SER A 46 -21.37 -16.73 -27.79
CA SER A 46 -22.28 -17.11 -28.86
C SER A 46 -22.79 -18.54 -28.67
N SER A 47 -23.94 -18.87 -29.24
CA SER A 47 -24.44 -20.25 -29.35
C SER A 47 -23.74 -21.04 -30.47
N ALA A 48 -23.00 -20.37 -31.36
CA ALA A 48 -22.24 -21.02 -32.41
C ALA A 48 -21.01 -21.76 -31.83
N PRO A 49 -20.82 -23.06 -32.11
CA PRO A 49 -19.68 -23.84 -31.58
C PRO A 49 -18.33 -23.39 -32.14
N GLN A 50 -18.31 -22.80 -33.32
CA GLN A 50 -17.11 -22.28 -33.97
C GLN A 50 -17.45 -21.01 -34.73
N LEU A 51 -16.52 -20.06 -34.74
CA LEU A 51 -16.56 -18.84 -35.55
C LEU A 51 -15.26 -18.72 -36.36
N PRO A 52 -15.31 -18.32 -37.64
CA PRO A 52 -14.10 -18.17 -38.46
C PRO A 52 -13.08 -17.23 -37.80
N GLY A 53 -11.82 -17.67 -37.69
CA GLY A 53 -10.74 -16.87 -37.11
C GLY A 53 -10.76 -16.77 -35.58
N CYS A 54 -11.73 -17.38 -34.89
CA CYS A 54 -11.84 -17.35 -33.44
C CYS A 54 -11.41 -18.68 -32.80
N ARG A 55 -10.93 -18.60 -31.55
CA ARG A 55 -10.77 -19.78 -30.69
C ARG A 55 -11.98 -19.90 -29.79
N ALA A 56 -12.56 -21.09 -29.67
CA ALA A 56 -13.77 -21.33 -28.91
C ALA A 56 -13.52 -22.25 -27.72
N SER A 57 -14.29 -22.07 -26.65
CA SER A 57 -14.37 -22.96 -25.50
C SER A 57 -15.82 -23.09 -25.06
N ALA A 58 -16.31 -24.31 -24.86
CA ALA A 58 -17.67 -24.52 -24.39
C ALA A 58 -17.82 -23.97 -22.97
N LEU A 59 -18.94 -23.30 -22.69
CA LEU A 59 -19.26 -22.84 -21.33
C LEU A 59 -20.13 -23.85 -20.58
N GLY A 60 -20.91 -24.67 -21.29
CA GLY A 60 -21.85 -25.62 -20.69
C GLY A 60 -23.07 -24.95 -20.04
N VAL A 61 -23.37 -23.70 -20.40
CA VAL A 61 -24.57 -22.94 -20.01
C VAL A 61 -25.20 -22.32 -21.25
N ASP A 62 -26.47 -21.92 -21.17
CA ASP A 62 -27.13 -21.17 -22.26
C ASP A 62 -26.59 -19.73 -22.37
N ALA A 63 -26.53 -19.18 -23.58
CA ALA A 63 -25.96 -17.84 -23.81
C ALA A 63 -26.76 -16.74 -23.08
N SER A 64 -28.06 -16.93 -22.91
CA SER A 64 -28.93 -16.03 -22.12
C SER A 64 -28.56 -15.98 -20.64
N GLN A 65 -27.89 -17.02 -20.12
CA GLN A 65 -27.45 -17.07 -18.72
C GLN A 65 -26.19 -16.24 -18.48
N VAL A 66 -25.43 -15.87 -19.51
CA VAL A 66 -24.25 -15.04 -19.33
C VAL A 66 -24.68 -13.58 -19.09
N GLU A 67 -24.27 -13.04 -17.95
CA GLU A 67 -24.50 -11.64 -17.55
C GLU A 67 -23.37 -10.74 -18.02
N SER A 68 -22.13 -11.11 -17.72
CA SER A 68 -20.93 -10.35 -18.10
C SER A 68 -19.69 -11.24 -18.16
N LEU A 69 -18.68 -10.73 -18.86
CA LEU A 69 -17.35 -11.34 -18.96
C LEU A 69 -16.34 -10.43 -18.29
N TYR A 70 -15.43 -11.00 -17.52
CA TYR A 70 -14.32 -10.29 -16.90
C TYR A 70 -13.02 -11.09 -17.13
N PRO A 71 -12.15 -10.65 -18.07
CA PRO A 71 -10.90 -11.33 -18.35
C PRO A 71 -9.91 -11.16 -17.20
N LEU A 72 -9.12 -12.20 -16.94
CA LEU A 72 -8.01 -12.15 -15.98
C LEU A 72 -6.67 -12.00 -16.71
N ALA A 73 -5.65 -11.50 -16.00
CA ALA A 73 -4.33 -11.33 -16.57
C ALA A 73 -3.67 -12.70 -16.85
N PRO A 74 -2.78 -12.81 -17.85
CA PRO A 74 -2.01 -14.03 -18.07
C PRO A 74 -1.19 -14.40 -16.82
N GLY A 75 -1.50 -15.54 -16.19
CA GLY A 75 -0.84 -16.01 -14.96
C GLY A 75 -1.70 -15.92 -13.70
N ASP A 76 -2.82 -15.19 -13.75
CA ASP A 76 -3.82 -15.22 -12.70
C ASP A 76 -4.41 -16.62 -12.53
N THR A 77 -4.38 -17.11 -11.29
CA THR A 77 -4.85 -18.46 -10.96
C THR A 77 -5.86 -18.40 -9.82
N PRO A 78 -7.17 -18.39 -10.14
CA PRO A 78 -8.21 -18.40 -9.12
C PRO A 78 -8.09 -19.60 -8.18
N ALA A 79 -7.87 -19.33 -6.89
CA ALA A 79 -7.70 -20.34 -5.86
C ALA A 79 -9.06 -20.78 -5.27
N ARG A 80 -9.22 -20.74 -3.93
CA ARG A 80 -10.50 -21.09 -3.27
C ARG A 80 -11.49 -19.93 -3.27
N THR A 81 -11.00 -18.70 -3.32
CA THR A 81 -11.82 -17.48 -3.19
C THR A 81 -11.47 -16.51 -4.32
N ILE A 82 -12.50 -15.86 -4.85
CA ILE A 82 -12.40 -14.75 -5.78
C ILE A 82 -13.18 -13.59 -5.16
N LEU A 83 -12.58 -12.41 -5.10
CA LEU A 83 -13.28 -11.18 -4.76
C LEU A 83 -13.42 -10.35 -6.02
N LEU A 84 -14.65 -9.92 -6.32
CA LEU A 84 -14.93 -8.97 -7.40
C LEU A 84 -15.43 -7.68 -6.81
N TYR A 85 -14.99 -6.57 -7.37
CA TYR A 85 -15.37 -5.24 -6.95
C TYR A 85 -16.04 -4.49 -8.10
N GLY A 86 -16.97 -3.59 -7.78
CA GLY A 86 -17.66 -2.78 -8.78
C GLY A 86 -18.47 -1.65 -8.14
N ALA A 87 -18.94 -0.70 -8.94
CA ALA A 87 -19.70 0.44 -8.41
C ALA A 87 -21.02 0.00 -7.76
N VAL A 88 -21.36 0.63 -6.63
CA VAL A 88 -22.64 0.41 -5.94
C VAL A 88 -23.81 0.85 -6.83
N GLY A 89 -24.84 0.01 -6.92
CA GLY A 89 -26.07 0.34 -7.64
C GLY A 89 -26.10 -0.07 -9.12
N ASN A 90 -24.97 -0.52 -9.69
CA ASN A 90 -24.95 -1.06 -11.04
C ASN A 90 -25.78 -2.35 -11.14
N LYS A 91 -26.74 -2.37 -12.07
CA LYS A 91 -27.58 -3.53 -12.39
C LYS A 91 -27.61 -3.73 -13.92
N PRO A 92 -27.04 -4.82 -14.47
CA PRO A 92 -26.35 -5.90 -13.76
C PRO A 92 -25.03 -5.45 -13.11
N PHE A 93 -24.48 -6.27 -12.22
CA PHE A 93 -23.19 -5.98 -11.61
C PHE A 93 -22.08 -6.07 -12.66
N ALA A 94 -21.29 -5.00 -12.76
CA ALA A 94 -20.15 -4.91 -13.66
C ALA A 94 -18.87 -4.87 -12.82
N PRO A 95 -18.07 -5.95 -12.79
CA PRO A 95 -16.80 -5.94 -12.09
C PRO A 95 -15.83 -4.93 -12.72
N SER A 96 -15.21 -4.09 -11.90
CA SER A 96 -14.13 -3.17 -12.28
C SER A 96 -12.75 -3.71 -11.91
N SER A 97 -12.64 -4.43 -10.80
CA SER A 97 -11.39 -5.01 -10.32
C SER A 97 -11.63 -6.34 -9.60
N HIS A 98 -10.54 -7.04 -9.29
CA HIS A 98 -10.61 -8.34 -8.63
C HIS A 98 -9.42 -8.57 -7.70
N ASP A 99 -9.61 -9.41 -6.67
CA ASP A 99 -8.53 -10.03 -5.91
C ASP A 99 -8.66 -11.55 -5.98
N LEU A 100 -7.52 -12.24 -6.11
CA LEU A 100 -7.43 -13.70 -6.04
C LEU A 100 -6.62 -14.12 -4.81
N PRO A 101 -7.20 -14.09 -3.59
CA PRO A 101 -6.50 -14.52 -2.38
C PRO A 101 -5.95 -15.93 -2.53
N GLN A 102 -4.63 -16.05 -2.50
CA GLN A 102 -3.96 -17.35 -2.46
C GLN A 102 -3.95 -17.83 -1.00
N PRO A 103 -4.18 -19.13 -0.73
CA PRO A 103 -3.84 -19.67 0.58
C PRO A 103 -2.33 -19.47 0.80
N ASP A 104 -1.94 -19.16 2.04
CA ASP A 104 -0.53 -19.06 2.41
C ASP A 104 0.20 -20.31 1.92
N ARG A 105 1.25 -20.13 1.11
CA ARG A 105 2.06 -21.27 0.65
C ARG A 105 2.63 -21.98 1.89
N PRO A 106 2.39 -23.28 2.09
CA PRO A 106 3.05 -24.02 3.17
C PRO A 106 4.58 -23.85 3.03
N GLY A 107 5.20 -23.23 4.03
CA GLY A 107 6.64 -22.95 4.04
C GLY A 107 7.08 -21.57 3.52
N ALA A 108 6.16 -20.67 3.17
CA ALA A 108 6.54 -19.26 2.97
C ALA A 108 7.06 -18.68 4.28
N VAL A 109 8.29 -18.17 4.28
CA VAL A 109 8.84 -17.47 5.44
C VAL A 109 7.99 -16.21 5.66
N PRO A 110 7.35 -16.03 6.83
CA PRO A 110 6.58 -14.83 7.10
C PRO A 110 7.47 -13.60 6.89
N GLN A 111 7.06 -12.68 6.02
CA GLN A 111 7.79 -11.43 5.84
C GLN A 111 7.83 -10.71 7.20
N ARG A 112 9.02 -10.40 7.68
CA ARG A 112 9.17 -9.65 8.93
C ARG A 112 8.57 -8.27 8.73
N ARG A 113 7.72 -7.83 9.64
CA ARG A 113 7.06 -6.51 9.61
C ARG A 113 7.85 -5.50 10.45
N PRO A 114 7.70 -4.18 10.24
CA PRO A 114 8.16 -3.21 11.21
C PRO A 114 7.70 -3.55 12.63
N VAL A 115 8.58 -3.40 13.60
CA VAL A 115 8.23 -3.56 15.02
C VAL A 115 7.11 -2.56 15.39
N PRO A 116 6.06 -2.98 16.11
CA PRO A 116 5.00 -2.06 16.49
C PRO A 116 5.52 -1.06 17.53
N LEU A 117 5.33 0.23 17.26
CA LEU A 117 5.75 1.31 18.16
C LEU A 117 4.79 1.41 19.35
N ARG A 118 5.33 1.61 20.55
CA ARG A 118 4.57 1.77 21.82
C ARG A 118 3.70 0.57 22.21
N ALA A 119 3.80 -0.55 21.50
CA ALA A 119 3.11 -1.79 21.82
C ALA A 119 3.99 -2.68 22.71
N ASN A 120 3.36 -3.47 23.57
CA ASN A 120 4.07 -4.48 24.34
C ASN A 120 4.51 -5.64 23.43
N LEU A 121 5.80 -5.71 23.15
CA LEU A 121 6.41 -6.72 22.28
C LEU A 121 6.28 -8.12 22.86
N LEU A 122 6.19 -8.26 24.19
CA LEU A 122 6.06 -9.58 24.82
C LEU A 122 4.79 -10.33 24.42
N GLY A 123 3.76 -9.67 23.87
CA GLY A 123 2.55 -10.35 23.39
C GLY A 123 2.81 -11.31 22.22
N GLU A 124 3.82 -11.05 21.39
CA GLU A 124 4.16 -11.86 20.21
C GLU A 124 5.64 -12.28 20.17
N ALA A 125 6.37 -12.02 21.25
CA ALA A 125 7.77 -12.36 21.35
C ALA A 125 7.97 -13.89 21.37
N ARG A 126 9.05 -14.34 20.75
CA ARG A 126 9.65 -15.64 21.07
C ARG A 126 10.71 -15.42 22.13
N VAL A 127 10.59 -16.14 23.23
CA VAL A 127 11.55 -16.11 24.34
C VAL A 127 12.31 -17.42 24.37
N ARG A 128 13.64 -17.35 24.33
CA ARG A 128 14.52 -18.52 24.37
C ARG A 128 15.53 -18.37 25.52
N PRO A 129 15.45 -19.18 26.59
CA PRO A 129 16.47 -19.16 27.63
C PRO A 129 17.79 -19.71 27.09
N PHE A 130 18.90 -19.18 27.62
CA PHE A 130 20.24 -19.68 27.35
C PHE A 130 21.09 -19.59 28.61
N GLY A 131 22.19 -20.34 28.63
CA GLY A 131 23.15 -20.35 29.72
C GLY A 131 23.56 -21.77 30.07
N VAL A 132 24.72 -21.86 30.70
CA VAL A 132 25.24 -23.09 31.29
C VAL A 132 24.73 -23.21 32.73
N GLU A 133 24.89 -24.39 33.35
CA GLU A 133 24.54 -24.64 34.76
C GLU A 133 23.02 -24.62 35.07
N GLU A 134 22.16 -24.62 34.04
CA GLU A 134 20.69 -24.56 34.17
C GLU A 134 20.18 -23.46 35.11
N ARG A 135 20.97 -22.38 35.22
CA ARG A 135 20.70 -21.29 36.15
C ARG A 135 19.49 -20.44 35.79
N VAL A 136 18.86 -20.67 34.65
CA VAL A 136 17.80 -19.82 34.12
C VAL A 136 16.53 -20.61 33.95
N ARG A 137 15.47 -20.14 34.60
CA ARG A 137 14.10 -20.57 34.33
C ARG A 137 13.31 -19.38 33.82
N ALA A 138 12.72 -19.53 32.64
CA ALA A 138 11.92 -18.50 32.00
C ALA A 138 10.51 -19.03 31.75
N GLU A 139 9.51 -18.25 32.16
CA GLU A 139 8.09 -18.50 31.88
C GLU A 139 7.54 -17.30 31.10
N HIS A 140 7.01 -17.54 29.91
CA HIS A 140 6.42 -16.53 29.05
C HIS A 140 4.94 -16.87 28.83
N ALA A 141 4.06 -16.07 29.41
CA ALA A 141 2.62 -16.24 29.35
C ALA A 141 1.92 -14.88 29.45
N ASP A 142 0.78 -14.73 28.79
CA ASP A 142 -0.08 -13.54 28.87
C ASP A 142 0.65 -12.21 28.63
N GLY A 143 1.62 -12.18 27.71
CA GLY A 143 2.40 -10.99 27.38
C GLY A 143 3.36 -10.53 28.49
N LYS A 144 3.70 -11.43 29.42
CA LYS A 144 4.66 -11.18 30.51
C LYS A 144 5.75 -12.24 30.51
N LEU A 145 6.95 -11.83 30.91
CA LEU A 145 8.10 -12.72 31.03
C LEU A 145 8.57 -12.76 32.48
N ARG A 146 8.52 -13.93 33.11
CA ARG A 146 9.10 -14.19 34.42
C ARG A 146 10.41 -14.93 34.25
N LEU A 147 11.43 -14.45 34.94
CA LEU A 147 12.78 -14.97 34.90
C LEU A 147 13.25 -15.25 36.33
N ALA A 148 13.75 -16.45 36.58
CA ALA A 148 14.45 -16.80 37.81
C ALA A 148 15.87 -17.24 37.46
N CYS A 149 16.85 -16.55 38.06
CA CYS A 149 18.27 -16.79 37.89
C CYS A 149 18.86 -17.37 39.18
N GLY A 150 19.56 -18.49 39.09
CA GLY A 150 20.43 -18.99 40.17
C GLY A 150 21.73 -18.17 40.26
N ALA A 151 22.50 -18.33 41.33
CA ALA A 151 23.82 -17.68 41.47
C ALA A 151 24.90 -18.36 40.61
N GLY A 152 25.89 -17.60 40.15
CA GLY A 152 27.04 -18.05 39.34
C GLY A 152 27.60 -16.93 38.47
N THR A 153 28.69 -17.17 37.74
CA THR A 153 29.42 -16.13 37.00
C THR A 153 29.43 -16.32 35.48
N ARG A 154 28.98 -17.47 34.98
CA ARG A 154 28.85 -17.74 33.55
C ARG A 154 27.65 -17.00 32.95
N ALA A 155 27.75 -16.67 31.66
CA ALA A 155 26.68 -15.98 30.92
C ALA A 155 25.41 -16.84 30.88
N ALA A 156 24.30 -16.24 31.28
CA ALA A 156 23.00 -16.87 31.31
C ALA A 156 21.90 -15.80 31.20
N GLY A 157 20.78 -16.12 30.56
CA GLY A 157 19.70 -15.17 30.36
C GLY A 157 18.65 -15.66 29.39
N VAL A 158 17.97 -14.71 28.74
CA VAL A 158 16.95 -14.98 27.73
C VAL A 158 17.16 -14.12 26.49
N LEU A 159 16.97 -14.73 25.32
CA LEU A 159 16.88 -14.05 24.04
C LEU A 159 15.41 -13.74 23.76
N ILE A 160 15.12 -12.51 23.35
CA ILE A 160 13.78 -12.03 23.04
C ILE A 160 13.79 -11.54 21.59
N ASP A 161 13.06 -12.23 20.72
CA ASP A 161 12.92 -11.87 19.31
C ASP A 161 11.47 -12.04 18.84
N GLY A 162 11.19 -11.75 17.57
CA GLY A 162 9.84 -11.90 17.03
C GLY A 162 9.82 -11.76 15.50
N PRO A 163 8.64 -11.64 14.88
CA PRO A 163 8.49 -11.48 13.44
C PRO A 163 8.76 -10.02 12.99
N TRP A 164 9.69 -9.31 13.66
CA TRP A 164 9.87 -7.87 13.50
C TRP A 164 11.20 -7.49 12.83
N GLN A 165 11.21 -6.28 12.26
CA GLN A 165 12.39 -5.52 11.84
C GLN A 165 12.47 -4.25 12.68
N LEU A 166 13.68 -3.85 13.09
CA LEU A 166 13.87 -2.57 13.76
C LEU A 166 13.95 -1.44 12.72
N PRO A 167 13.13 -0.39 12.84
CA PRO A 167 13.19 0.72 11.92
C PRO A 167 14.39 1.62 12.17
N LEU A 168 14.68 2.48 11.20
CA LEU A 168 15.74 3.49 11.28
C LEU A 168 15.33 4.75 12.03
N ALA A 169 14.13 4.79 12.63
CA ALA A 169 13.70 5.86 13.53
C ALA A 169 14.60 5.98 14.76
N GLU A 170 14.75 7.17 15.31
CA GLU A 170 15.31 7.35 16.65
C GLU A 170 14.37 6.77 17.71
N LEU A 171 14.80 5.67 18.35
CA LEU A 171 13.99 4.92 19.31
C LEU A 171 14.70 4.76 20.65
N ARG A 172 13.90 4.53 21.69
CA ARG A 172 14.33 4.02 22.98
C ARG A 172 13.59 2.73 23.29
N LEU A 173 14.28 1.77 23.91
CA LEU A 173 13.66 0.56 24.45
C LEU A 173 13.15 0.87 25.86
N ALA A 174 11.85 0.82 26.05
CA ALA A 174 11.21 0.98 27.35
C ALA A 174 10.87 -0.40 27.94
N ALA A 175 11.11 -0.55 29.23
CA ALA A 175 10.80 -1.74 29.99
C ALA A 175 10.01 -1.35 31.25
N ARG A 176 8.98 -2.13 31.57
CA ARG A 176 8.30 -2.10 32.87
C ARG A 176 8.48 -3.44 33.54
N TYR A 177 8.94 -3.45 34.79
CA TYR A 177 9.35 -4.68 35.44
C TYR A 177 9.27 -4.59 36.97
N SER A 178 9.41 -5.75 37.62
CA SER A 178 9.72 -5.88 39.04
C SER A 178 10.87 -6.85 39.20
N ALA A 179 11.86 -6.52 40.02
CA ALA A 179 13.04 -7.36 40.23
C ALA A 179 13.48 -7.32 41.69
N ASN A 180 14.20 -8.36 42.13
CA ASN A 180 14.94 -8.34 43.41
C ASN A 180 16.47 -8.25 43.23
N GLY A 181 16.92 -8.01 42.00
CA GLY A 181 18.32 -7.84 41.61
C GLY A 181 18.43 -6.97 40.37
N THR A 182 19.66 -6.66 39.95
CA THR A 182 19.91 -5.83 38.76
C THR A 182 20.13 -6.73 37.55
N PHE A 183 19.34 -6.54 36.50
CA PHE A 183 19.46 -7.31 35.25
C PHE A 183 20.03 -6.42 34.14
N SER A 184 20.79 -6.97 33.21
CA SER A 184 21.32 -6.18 32.08
C SER A 184 20.52 -6.44 30.82
N LEU A 185 20.13 -5.38 30.11
CA LEU A 185 19.45 -5.46 28.83
C LEU A 185 20.42 -5.05 27.71
N GLN A 186 20.44 -5.86 26.65
CA GLN A 186 21.36 -5.74 25.52
C GLN A 186 20.61 -6.04 24.20
N ALA A 187 21.25 -5.78 23.07
CA ALA A 187 20.71 -6.08 21.74
C ALA A 187 21.80 -6.70 20.86
N ALA A 188 21.42 -7.65 20.02
CA ALA A 188 22.32 -8.27 19.07
C ALA A 188 21.82 -8.08 17.64
N ASP A 189 22.74 -7.67 16.78
CA ASP A 189 22.59 -7.72 15.32
C ASP A 189 23.22 -9.02 14.78
N GLU A 190 23.12 -9.24 13.48
CA GLU A 190 23.66 -10.42 12.82
C GLU A 190 25.15 -10.61 13.09
N ALA A 191 25.93 -9.54 13.02
CA ALA A 191 27.37 -9.60 13.19
C ALA A 191 27.74 -9.90 14.65
N SER A 192 27.08 -9.27 15.62
CA SER A 192 27.33 -9.50 17.03
C SER A 192 26.84 -10.89 17.46
N ALA A 193 25.67 -11.32 16.99
CA ALA A 193 25.11 -12.64 17.28
C ALA A 193 25.98 -13.77 16.75
N ALA A 194 26.55 -13.63 15.54
CA ALA A 194 27.48 -14.60 14.98
C ALA A 194 28.78 -14.77 15.79
N ARG A 195 29.15 -13.75 16.57
CA ARG A 195 30.30 -13.78 17.49
C ARG A 195 29.90 -14.09 18.94
N GLU A 196 28.62 -14.43 19.18
CA GLU A 196 28.07 -14.61 20.54
C GLU A 196 28.29 -13.37 21.44
N THR A 197 28.17 -12.18 20.85
CA THR A 197 28.29 -10.88 21.53
C THR A 197 27.03 -10.03 21.33
N SER A 198 26.90 -8.99 22.15
CA SER A 198 25.77 -8.05 22.10
C SER A 198 26.20 -6.64 22.50
N HIS A 199 25.42 -5.67 22.06
CA HIS A 199 25.57 -4.27 22.40
C HIS A 199 24.80 -3.96 23.68
N ALA A 200 25.47 -3.40 24.69
CA ALA A 200 24.83 -3.02 25.93
C ALA A 200 23.83 -1.87 25.72
N LEU A 201 22.60 -2.01 26.25
CA LEU A 201 21.61 -0.93 26.28
C LEU A 201 21.58 -0.26 27.66
N GLY A 202 21.69 -1.06 28.74
CA GLY A 202 21.73 -0.59 30.12
C GLY A 202 21.08 -1.57 31.08
N ASP A 203 20.94 -1.16 32.33
CA ASP A 203 20.52 -2.05 33.41
C ASP A 203 19.09 -1.77 33.91
N LEU A 204 18.42 -2.83 34.34
CA LEU A 204 17.13 -2.88 34.99
C LEU A 204 17.36 -3.00 36.50
N ASP A 205 17.46 -1.85 37.16
CA ASP A 205 17.62 -1.73 38.61
C ASP A 205 16.32 -2.11 39.35
N ALA A 206 16.42 -3.00 40.33
CA ALA A 206 15.32 -3.47 41.17
C ALA A 206 14.50 -2.34 41.81
N ALA A 207 15.12 -1.20 42.13
CA ALA A 207 14.44 -0.09 42.81
C ALA A 207 13.55 0.77 41.91
N LYS A 208 13.68 0.67 40.57
CA LYS A 208 13.05 1.63 39.65
C LYS A 208 11.68 1.18 39.11
N GLY A 209 11.49 -0.12 38.90
CA GLY A 209 10.28 -0.69 38.30
C GLY A 209 10.03 -0.35 36.82
N ALA A 210 10.82 0.55 36.23
CA ALA A 210 10.80 0.87 34.80
C ALA A 210 12.17 1.40 34.35
N ALA A 211 12.48 1.20 33.07
CA ALA A 211 13.68 1.72 32.43
C ALA A 211 13.37 2.23 31.02
N THR A 212 14.14 3.20 30.55
CA THR A 212 14.11 3.68 29.17
C THR A 212 15.55 3.80 28.69
N LEU A 213 15.92 2.94 27.75
CA LEU A 213 17.30 2.74 27.32
C LEU A 213 17.46 3.16 25.86
N ALA A 214 18.54 3.87 25.55
CA ALA A 214 18.84 4.25 24.17
C ALA A 214 19.28 3.01 23.36
N LEU A 215 18.90 2.95 22.09
CA LEU A 215 19.49 1.97 21.18
C LEU A 215 20.93 2.40 20.83
N PRO A 216 21.94 1.51 20.92
CA PRO A 216 23.32 1.84 20.59
C PRO A 216 23.46 2.29 19.14
N ALA A 217 24.22 3.35 18.88
CA ALA A 217 24.47 3.83 17.52
C ALA A 217 25.20 2.80 16.65
N ALA A 218 25.99 1.91 17.27
CA ALA A 218 26.71 0.82 16.58
C ALA A 218 25.84 -0.40 16.25
N LEU A 219 24.59 -0.45 16.73
CA LEU A 219 23.67 -1.55 16.44
C LEU A 219 23.20 -1.45 14.98
N ASP A 220 23.48 -2.47 14.18
CA ASP A 220 22.87 -2.58 12.86
C ASP A 220 21.38 -2.93 13.01
N ARG A 221 20.52 -1.91 12.87
CA ARG A 221 19.07 -2.06 13.01
C ARG A 221 18.47 -2.90 11.87
N ALA A 222 19.01 -2.81 10.66
CA ALA A 222 18.55 -3.61 9.52
C ALA A 222 18.92 -5.10 9.70
N GLY A 223 20.09 -5.36 10.28
CA GLY A 223 20.57 -6.69 10.65
C GLY A 223 20.13 -7.18 12.03
N TRP A 224 19.25 -6.47 12.73
CA TRP A 224 18.87 -6.81 14.10
C TRP A 224 18.28 -8.23 14.22
N ARG A 225 18.65 -8.94 15.29
CA ARG A 225 18.22 -10.32 15.56
C ARG A 225 17.38 -10.45 16.80
N GLN A 226 17.80 -9.88 17.92
CA GLN A 226 17.19 -10.14 19.23
C GLN A 226 17.60 -9.10 20.29
N PHE A 227 16.76 -8.92 21.30
CA PHE A 227 17.16 -8.36 22.59
C PHE A 227 17.67 -9.49 23.49
N VAL A 228 18.59 -9.17 24.38
CA VAL A 228 19.23 -10.12 25.31
C VAL A 228 19.07 -9.58 26.71
N LEU A 229 18.42 -10.33 27.58
CA LEU A 229 18.29 -10.01 28.99
C LEU A 229 19.17 -10.97 29.80
N LEU A 230 20.17 -10.42 30.48
CA LEU A 230 21.18 -11.19 31.23
C LEU A 230 20.85 -11.29 32.72
N CYS A 231 21.07 -12.48 33.26
CA CYS A 231 21.04 -12.74 34.69
C CYS A 231 22.21 -12.05 35.41
N PRO A 232 22.00 -11.55 36.64
CA PRO A 232 23.10 -11.16 37.52
C PRO A 232 23.89 -12.36 38.03
N SER A 233 25.00 -12.08 38.73
CA SER A 233 25.83 -13.12 39.32
C SER A 233 25.24 -13.74 40.59
N ASN A 234 24.42 -13.00 41.33
CA ASN A 234 23.66 -13.52 42.47
C ASN A 234 22.32 -14.10 42.01
N ALA A 235 21.72 -14.95 42.85
CA ALA A 235 20.37 -15.43 42.60
C ALA A 235 19.38 -14.27 42.62
N ALA A 236 18.54 -14.16 41.59
CA ALA A 236 17.61 -13.06 41.42
C ALA A 236 16.40 -13.47 40.58
N THR A 237 15.31 -12.73 40.71
CA THR A 237 14.10 -12.87 39.91
C THR A 237 13.76 -11.54 39.25
N LEU A 238 13.19 -11.62 38.04
CA LEU A 238 12.65 -10.51 37.28
C LEU A 238 11.28 -10.91 36.73
N THR A 239 10.30 -10.04 36.86
CA THR A 239 9.08 -10.07 36.05
C THR A 239 9.11 -8.86 35.13
N LEU A 240 9.21 -9.09 33.83
CA LEU A 240 9.08 -8.06 32.80
C LEU A 240 7.62 -8.03 32.35
N ASP A 241 6.91 -6.97 32.77
CA ASP A 241 5.49 -6.76 32.46
C ASP A 241 5.27 -6.20 31.05
N ALA A 242 6.21 -5.37 30.58
CA ALA A 242 6.18 -4.84 29.22
C ALA A 242 7.58 -4.54 28.70
N LEU A 243 7.74 -4.74 27.39
CA LEU A 243 8.89 -4.29 26.61
C LEU A 243 8.36 -3.58 25.37
N SER A 244 8.70 -2.33 25.13
CA SER A 244 8.20 -1.55 23.98
C SER A 244 9.28 -0.67 23.37
N LEU A 245 9.15 -0.38 22.08
CA LEU A 245 9.98 0.64 21.42
C LEU A 245 9.21 1.95 21.35
N GLU A 246 9.80 2.97 21.96
CA GLU A 246 9.24 4.30 22.05
C GLU A 246 9.97 5.23 21.08
N PRO A 247 9.25 5.86 20.13
CA PRO A 247 9.82 6.90 19.28
C PRO A 247 10.33 8.07 20.12
N VAL A 248 11.54 8.52 19.84
CA VAL A 248 12.08 9.77 20.35
C VAL A 248 11.63 10.88 19.40
N PRO A 249 10.70 11.76 19.82
CA PRO A 249 10.20 12.79 18.92
C PRO A 249 11.33 13.70 18.44
N GLY A 250 11.40 13.90 17.13
CA GLY A 250 12.31 14.83 16.50
C GLY A 250 11.69 16.21 16.33
N LYS A 251 12.22 16.97 15.36
CA LYS A 251 11.67 18.29 15.02
C LYS A 251 10.26 18.14 14.44
N PRO A 252 9.27 18.92 14.90
CA PRO A 252 7.96 18.94 14.28
C PRO A 252 8.06 19.34 12.80
N GLN A 253 7.37 18.59 11.96
CA GLN A 253 7.29 18.86 10.52
C GLN A 253 5.93 19.43 10.17
N PRO A 254 5.86 20.38 9.22
CA PRO A 254 4.60 20.98 8.83
C PRO A 254 3.69 19.99 8.10
N ARG A 255 2.38 20.27 8.11
CA ARG A 255 1.43 19.57 7.22
C ARG A 255 1.50 20.13 5.81
N ALA A 256 1.27 19.25 4.85
CA ALA A 256 1.06 19.59 3.44
C ALA A 256 -0.36 19.21 2.99
N THR A 257 -0.81 19.71 1.84
CA THR A 257 -2.09 19.31 1.22
C THR A 257 -2.10 19.62 -0.28
N TRP A 258 -2.83 18.81 -1.05
CA TRP A 258 -3.07 19.05 -2.46
C TRP A 258 -4.25 20.00 -2.68
N ILE A 259 -4.04 20.97 -3.57
CA ILE A 259 -5.05 21.91 -4.07
C ILE A 259 -5.15 21.74 -5.58
N TRP A 260 -5.97 20.76 -5.99
CA TRP A 260 -6.20 20.43 -7.40
C TRP A 260 -6.94 21.54 -8.16
N GLU A 261 -7.84 22.24 -7.47
CA GLU A 261 -8.63 23.33 -8.06
C GLU A 261 -7.81 24.61 -8.21
N ARG A 262 -7.35 24.85 -9.44
CA ARG A 262 -6.52 26.02 -9.82
C ARG A 262 -7.13 27.36 -9.41
N ALA A 263 -8.46 27.47 -9.43
CA ALA A 263 -9.17 28.68 -9.05
C ALA A 263 -8.93 29.07 -7.58
N GLU A 264 -8.56 28.14 -6.70
CA GLU A 264 -8.37 28.42 -5.28
C GLU A 264 -7.14 29.30 -5.02
N TRP A 265 -5.99 28.97 -5.59
CA TRP A 265 -4.80 29.82 -5.46
C TRP A 265 -4.86 31.04 -6.38
N ARG A 266 -5.53 30.90 -7.53
CA ARG A 266 -5.63 31.96 -8.53
C ARG A 266 -6.59 33.07 -8.10
N ASP A 267 -7.83 32.73 -7.76
CA ASP A 267 -8.94 33.66 -7.57
C ASP A 267 -9.27 33.90 -6.09
N LYS A 268 -8.89 33.00 -5.19
CA LYS A 268 -9.15 33.10 -3.74
C LYS A 268 -7.89 32.93 -2.86
N PRO A 269 -6.74 33.52 -3.22
CA PRO A 269 -5.47 33.26 -2.54
C PRO A 269 -5.52 33.51 -1.02
N ASP A 270 -6.20 34.58 -0.60
CA ASP A 270 -6.28 35.02 0.80
C ASP A 270 -7.03 34.01 1.65
N ALA A 271 -8.16 33.54 1.14
CA ALA A 271 -8.99 32.54 1.79
C ALA A 271 -8.27 31.18 1.85
N LEU A 272 -7.52 30.83 0.79
CA LEU A 272 -6.69 29.63 0.79
C LEU A 272 -5.60 29.69 1.87
N LEU A 273 -4.82 30.77 1.92
CA LEU A 273 -3.72 30.90 2.88
C LEU A 273 -4.23 31.05 4.33
N ALA A 274 -5.36 31.73 4.55
CA ALA A 274 -5.99 31.82 5.88
C ALA A 274 -6.47 30.45 6.38
N TRP A 275 -7.11 29.66 5.51
CA TRP A 275 -7.49 28.27 5.81
C TRP A 275 -6.25 27.42 6.14
N ALA A 276 -5.22 27.46 5.28
CA ALA A 276 -4.01 26.67 5.47
C ALA A 276 -3.33 26.98 6.81
N ARG A 277 -3.26 28.27 7.18
CA ARG A 277 -2.73 28.69 8.49
C ARG A 277 -3.49 28.06 9.66
N ARG A 278 -4.83 28.15 9.64
CA ARG A 278 -5.70 27.61 10.68
C ARG A 278 -5.58 26.09 10.81
N GLU A 279 -5.47 25.39 9.70
CA GLU A 279 -5.33 23.92 9.67
C GLU A 279 -3.89 23.43 9.93
N ALA A 280 -2.98 24.33 10.29
CA ALA A 280 -1.55 24.06 10.49
C ALA A 280 -0.82 23.52 9.23
N VAL A 281 -1.36 23.78 8.04
CA VAL A 281 -0.73 23.50 6.76
C VAL A 281 0.32 24.57 6.45
N ARG A 282 1.55 24.16 6.13
CA ARG A 282 2.65 25.05 5.73
C ARG A 282 3.29 24.65 4.40
N GLU A 283 2.72 23.70 3.69
CA GLU A 283 3.06 23.44 2.30
C GLU A 283 1.80 23.17 1.48
N LEU A 284 1.70 23.77 0.29
CA LEU A 284 0.61 23.57 -0.65
C LEU A 284 1.16 22.95 -1.93
N PHE A 285 0.63 21.79 -2.32
CA PHE A 285 0.85 21.19 -3.63
C PHE A 285 -0.23 21.73 -4.57
N ILE A 286 0.13 22.62 -5.50
CA ILE A 286 -0.84 23.30 -6.38
C ILE A 286 -0.65 22.91 -7.84
N VAL A 287 -1.75 22.82 -8.59
CA VAL A 287 -1.69 22.66 -10.04
C VAL A 287 -1.31 24.00 -10.69
N VAL A 288 -0.19 24.01 -11.42
CA VAL A 288 0.32 25.19 -12.13
C VAL A 288 0.09 25.03 -13.65
N PRO A 289 -0.83 25.81 -14.25
CA PRO A 289 -1.12 25.68 -15.68
C PRO A 289 0.04 26.07 -16.58
N LEU A 290 0.23 25.28 -17.63
CA LEU A 290 1.18 25.56 -18.69
C LEU A 290 0.45 25.99 -19.98
N GLU A 291 1.13 26.81 -20.76
CA GLU A 291 0.78 27.17 -22.14
C GLU A 291 2.00 26.87 -23.02
N GLY A 292 1.97 25.72 -23.70
CA GLY A 292 3.15 25.14 -24.32
C GLY A 292 4.24 24.87 -23.28
N ALA A 293 5.46 25.33 -23.55
CA ALA A 293 6.63 25.15 -22.68
C ALA A 293 6.80 26.24 -21.59
N ARG A 294 5.74 26.96 -21.24
CA ARG A 294 5.80 28.08 -20.26
C ARG A 294 4.66 28.01 -19.26
N VAL A 295 4.88 28.54 -18.06
CA VAL A 295 3.80 28.81 -17.10
C VAL A 295 2.87 29.86 -17.69
N ARG A 296 1.55 29.61 -17.66
CA ARG A 296 0.52 30.44 -18.33
C ARG A 296 0.34 31.83 -17.70
N GLU A 297 0.39 31.93 -16.38
CA GLU A 297 0.16 33.17 -15.62
C GLU A 297 1.32 33.40 -14.62
N PRO A 298 2.57 33.63 -15.08
CA PRO A 298 3.75 33.62 -14.22
C PRO A 298 3.73 34.74 -13.16
N ASP A 299 3.29 35.95 -13.50
CA ASP A 299 3.24 37.07 -12.54
C ASP A 299 2.23 36.82 -11.42
N ARG A 300 1.10 36.18 -11.75
CA ARG A 300 0.08 35.83 -10.77
C ARG A 300 0.55 34.70 -9.86
N LEU A 301 1.25 33.71 -10.40
CA LEU A 301 1.91 32.68 -9.62
C LEU A 301 2.96 33.28 -8.68
N ALA A 302 3.82 34.16 -9.18
CA ALA A 302 4.84 34.84 -8.38
C ALA A 302 4.22 35.63 -7.22
N ALA A 303 3.15 36.39 -7.48
CA ALA A 303 2.42 37.10 -6.45
C ALA A 303 1.82 36.16 -5.38
N PHE A 304 1.26 35.01 -5.79
CA PHE A 304 0.74 34.01 -4.87
C PHE A 304 1.84 33.37 -4.02
N VAL A 305 2.93 32.91 -4.65
CA VAL A 305 4.06 32.26 -3.97
C VAL A 305 4.70 33.20 -2.95
N ARG A 306 4.93 34.47 -3.31
CA ARG A 306 5.45 35.49 -2.39
C ARG A 306 4.54 35.70 -1.19
N ARG A 307 3.23 35.77 -1.42
CA ARG A 307 2.23 35.92 -0.36
C ARG A 307 2.18 34.68 0.54
N ALA A 308 2.28 33.49 -0.03
CA ALA A 308 2.35 32.23 0.71
C ALA A 308 3.63 32.17 1.57
N GLY A 309 4.78 32.58 1.02
CA GLY A 309 6.05 32.67 1.74
C GLY A 309 6.00 33.63 2.93
N GLN A 310 5.40 34.82 2.75
CA GLN A 310 5.11 35.76 3.86
C GLN A 310 4.19 35.16 4.93
N ALA A 311 3.42 34.14 4.55
CA ALA A 311 2.58 33.38 5.45
C ALA A 311 3.24 32.16 6.12
N GLY A 312 4.52 31.92 5.82
CA GLY A 312 5.25 30.74 6.24
C GLY A 312 4.75 29.46 5.55
N ILE A 313 4.16 29.59 4.36
CA ILE A 313 3.61 28.50 3.56
C ILE A 313 4.45 28.34 2.30
N ALA A 314 5.06 27.18 2.13
CA ALA A 314 5.75 26.80 0.91
C ALA A 314 4.75 26.39 -0.18
N VAL A 315 5.14 26.54 -1.44
CA VAL A 315 4.33 26.18 -2.60
C VAL A 315 5.13 25.29 -3.53
N THR A 316 4.60 24.12 -3.82
CA THR A 316 5.19 23.12 -4.71
C THR A 316 4.21 22.89 -5.86
N ALA A 317 4.72 22.88 -7.10
CA ALA A 317 3.89 22.59 -8.26
C ALA A 317 3.65 21.08 -8.34
N VAL A 318 2.40 20.65 -8.49
CA VAL A 318 2.05 19.24 -8.69
C VAL A 318 1.39 19.03 -10.05
N GLU A 319 1.69 17.91 -10.67
CA GLU A 319 1.14 17.46 -11.94
C GLU A 319 0.98 15.93 -11.91
N GLY A 320 -0.05 15.41 -12.56
CA GLY A 320 -0.31 13.97 -12.56
C GLY A 320 -1.20 13.52 -13.71
N ASP A 321 -0.70 12.58 -14.50
CA ASP A 321 -1.48 11.80 -15.47
C ASP A 321 -0.78 10.43 -15.62
N PRO A 322 -1.51 9.31 -15.47
CA PRO A 322 -0.94 7.97 -15.64
C PRO A 322 -0.16 7.78 -16.95
N HIS A 323 -0.57 8.44 -18.04
CA HIS A 323 0.07 8.32 -19.36
C HIS A 323 1.45 8.97 -19.42
N MET A 324 1.83 9.82 -18.46
CA MET A 324 3.16 10.46 -18.45
C MET A 324 4.31 9.47 -18.38
N VAL A 325 4.06 8.26 -17.85
CA VAL A 325 5.00 7.15 -17.80
C VAL A 325 5.38 6.62 -19.20
N LEU A 326 4.50 6.82 -20.19
CA LEU A 326 4.64 6.20 -21.50
C LEU A 326 5.81 6.80 -22.29
N PRO A 327 6.59 5.96 -23.01
CA PRO A 327 7.65 6.45 -23.89
C PRO A 327 7.18 7.53 -24.87
N SER A 328 5.97 7.40 -25.41
CA SER A 328 5.36 8.35 -26.35
C SER A 328 5.03 9.70 -25.73
N GLN A 329 4.80 9.77 -24.41
CA GLN A 329 4.48 11.01 -23.69
C GLN A 329 5.70 11.65 -23.02
N ARG A 330 6.82 10.93 -22.93
CA ARG A 330 8.03 11.36 -22.19
C ARG A 330 8.51 12.75 -22.56
N ALA A 331 8.54 13.11 -23.85
CA ALA A 331 8.98 14.43 -24.30
C ALA A 331 8.08 15.54 -23.76
N ALA A 332 6.75 15.36 -23.85
CA ALA A 332 5.78 16.31 -23.31
C ALA A 332 5.89 16.41 -21.78
N THR A 333 6.02 15.29 -21.08
CA THR A 333 6.24 15.23 -19.62
C THR A 333 7.50 16.01 -19.21
N VAL A 334 8.60 15.84 -19.95
CA VAL A 334 9.86 16.55 -19.73
C VAL A 334 9.72 18.06 -19.96
N ASP A 335 8.95 18.48 -20.96
CA ASP A 335 8.73 19.91 -21.23
C ASP A 335 7.97 20.60 -20.08
N ARG A 336 7.13 19.87 -19.34
CA ARG A 336 6.49 20.38 -18.11
C ARG A 336 7.52 20.70 -17.04
N ALA A 337 8.43 19.78 -16.75
CA ALA A 337 9.52 20.00 -15.78
C ALA A 337 10.42 21.17 -16.19
N ARG A 338 10.74 21.28 -17.50
CA ARG A 338 11.51 22.42 -18.03
C ARG A 338 10.80 23.75 -17.82
N ALA A 339 9.48 23.79 -18.00
CA ALA A 339 8.69 25.00 -17.81
C ALA A 339 8.72 25.47 -16.34
N TYR A 340 8.56 24.55 -15.38
CA TYR A 340 8.67 24.87 -13.96
C TYR A 340 10.08 25.33 -13.57
N ALA A 341 11.12 24.63 -14.04
CA ALA A 341 12.50 25.01 -13.79
C ALA A 341 12.85 26.37 -14.41
N ALA A 342 12.33 26.68 -15.61
CA ALA A 342 12.52 27.97 -16.27
C ALA A 342 11.82 29.10 -15.50
N TYR A 343 10.60 28.89 -15.03
CA TYR A 343 9.90 29.83 -14.14
C TYR A 343 10.75 30.12 -12.90
N ASN A 344 11.22 29.09 -12.20
CA ASN A 344 12.00 29.26 -10.97
C ASN A 344 13.34 30.00 -11.19
N ARG A 345 14.03 29.77 -12.33
CA ARG A 345 15.26 30.51 -12.66
C ARG A 345 15.00 31.99 -12.91
N ALA A 346 13.87 32.34 -13.52
CA ALA A 346 13.49 33.72 -13.81
C ALA A 346 12.89 34.45 -12.59
N ALA A 347 12.25 33.72 -11.67
CA ALA A 347 11.62 34.27 -10.48
C ALA A 347 12.63 34.74 -9.42
N LYS A 348 12.25 35.79 -8.67
CA LYS A 348 12.99 36.22 -7.47
C LYS A 348 12.95 35.13 -6.39
N PRO A 349 13.91 35.09 -5.46
CA PRO A 349 13.96 34.05 -4.42
C PRO A 349 12.63 33.83 -3.68
N GLU A 350 11.93 34.90 -3.33
CA GLU A 350 10.64 34.87 -2.63
C GLU A 350 9.43 34.49 -3.50
N GLU A 351 9.61 34.37 -4.81
CA GLU A 351 8.57 34.05 -5.81
C GLU A 351 8.74 32.63 -6.39
N ARG A 352 9.78 31.91 -5.97
CA ARG A 352 10.11 30.56 -6.46
C ARG A 352 9.25 29.50 -5.80
N LEU A 353 8.79 28.56 -6.62
CA LEU A 353 8.25 27.29 -6.15
C LEU A 353 9.34 26.54 -5.37
N ARG A 354 8.95 25.83 -4.32
CA ARG A 354 9.84 25.01 -3.50
C ARG A 354 10.34 23.79 -4.29
N ALA A 355 9.43 23.08 -4.93
CA ALA A 355 9.72 21.88 -5.70
C ALA A 355 8.73 21.71 -6.88
N MET A 356 8.98 20.71 -7.71
CA MET A 356 7.99 20.12 -8.60
C MET A 356 7.72 18.68 -8.16
N GLN A 357 6.45 18.28 -8.17
CA GLN A 357 6.01 16.97 -7.74
C GLN A 357 5.23 16.30 -8.88
N PHE A 358 5.53 15.04 -9.15
CA PHE A 358 4.84 14.25 -10.17
C PHE A 358 4.03 13.13 -9.52
N ASP A 359 2.72 13.22 -9.64
CA ASP A 359 1.73 12.24 -9.19
C ASP A 359 1.30 11.35 -10.37
N VAL A 360 2.20 10.48 -10.78
CA VAL A 360 1.98 9.59 -11.92
C VAL A 360 1.62 8.21 -11.38
N GLU A 361 0.38 7.80 -11.62
CA GLU A 361 -0.20 6.54 -11.14
C GLU A 361 -0.31 5.52 -12.29
N PRO A 362 0.80 4.89 -12.73
CA PRO A 362 0.80 4.05 -13.94
C PRO A 362 -0.03 2.77 -13.79
N TYR A 363 -0.43 2.41 -12.57
CA TYR A 363 -1.32 1.28 -12.30
C TYR A 363 -2.80 1.57 -12.61
N LEU A 364 -3.14 2.83 -12.92
CA LEU A 364 -4.44 3.18 -13.47
C LEU A 364 -4.50 3.00 -15.00
N LEU A 365 -3.36 2.78 -15.65
CA LEU A 365 -3.34 2.42 -17.06
C LEU A 365 -3.83 0.98 -17.23
N ASP A 366 -4.67 0.80 -18.22
CA ASP A 366 -5.01 -0.53 -18.71
C ASP A 366 -3.73 -1.24 -19.21
N ASP A 367 -3.63 -2.54 -18.97
CA ASP A 367 -2.46 -3.34 -19.34
C ASP A 367 -2.21 -3.36 -20.87
N THR A 368 -3.22 -2.99 -21.69
CA THR A 368 -3.10 -2.62 -23.13
C THR A 368 -2.07 -1.54 -23.38
N VAL A 369 -2.09 -0.50 -22.55
CA VAL A 369 -1.44 0.78 -22.78
C VAL A 369 -0.01 0.67 -22.29
N LEU A 370 0.17 -0.02 -21.16
CA LEU A 370 1.48 -0.31 -20.59
C LEU A 370 1.48 -1.68 -19.93
N ASP A 371 2.25 -2.59 -20.53
CA ASP A 371 2.56 -3.90 -19.98
C ASP A 371 3.05 -3.76 -18.52
N PRO A 372 2.41 -4.44 -17.54
CA PRO A 372 2.82 -4.46 -16.15
C PRO A 372 4.30 -4.78 -15.93
N ASP A 373 4.90 -5.65 -16.75
CA ASP A 373 6.31 -6.05 -16.65
C ASP A 373 7.26 -4.91 -17.06
N LEU A 374 6.78 -3.95 -17.85
CA LEU A 374 7.53 -2.76 -18.28
C LEU A 374 7.33 -1.56 -17.36
N ARG A 375 6.31 -1.59 -16.50
CA ARG A 375 5.84 -0.42 -15.73
C ARG A 375 6.95 0.21 -14.89
N ASP A 376 7.67 -0.59 -14.11
CA ASP A 376 8.74 -0.09 -13.23
C ASP A 376 9.92 0.46 -14.04
N ARG A 377 10.25 -0.18 -15.18
CA ARG A 377 11.31 0.30 -16.09
C ARG A 377 10.96 1.65 -16.68
N GLU A 378 9.74 1.80 -17.21
CA GLU A 378 9.31 3.04 -17.85
C GLU A 378 9.13 4.17 -16.83
N TYR A 379 8.70 3.85 -15.61
CA TYR A 379 8.66 4.82 -14.50
C TYR A 379 10.05 5.36 -14.16
N LEU A 380 11.05 4.48 -14.05
CA LEU A 380 12.45 4.92 -13.82
C LEU A 380 13.02 5.72 -14.98
N ALA A 381 12.71 5.35 -16.23
CA ALA A 381 13.13 6.11 -17.41
C ALA A 381 12.50 7.51 -17.45
N MET A 382 11.22 7.63 -17.08
CA MET A 382 10.54 8.91 -16.90
C MET A 382 11.21 9.73 -15.79
N ALA A 383 11.46 9.13 -14.62
CA ALA A 383 12.07 9.81 -13.48
C ALA A 383 13.47 10.36 -13.80
N GLN A 384 14.29 9.59 -14.52
CA GLN A 384 15.60 10.04 -15.01
C GLN A 384 15.49 11.23 -15.97
N ALA A 385 14.55 11.18 -16.91
CA ALA A 385 14.33 12.26 -17.86
C ALA A 385 13.84 13.55 -17.17
N LEU A 386 12.94 13.41 -16.20
CA LEU A 386 12.46 14.51 -15.35
C LEU A 386 13.58 15.11 -14.51
N HIS A 387 14.42 14.29 -13.88
CA HIS A 387 15.56 14.76 -13.09
C HIS A 387 16.53 15.61 -13.92
N ALA A 388 16.89 15.13 -15.11
CA ALA A 388 17.72 15.89 -16.04
C ALA A 388 17.08 17.22 -16.45
N ALA A 389 15.76 17.24 -16.63
CA ALA A 389 15.00 18.42 -17.03
C ALA A 389 14.81 19.44 -15.90
N ALA A 390 14.73 18.98 -14.65
CA ALA A 390 14.53 19.83 -13.47
C ALA A 390 15.71 20.78 -13.24
N GLY A 391 16.91 20.42 -13.69
CA GLY A 391 18.08 21.32 -13.72
C GLY A 391 18.43 21.89 -12.35
N GLY A 392 18.31 21.07 -11.30
CA GLY A 392 18.60 21.44 -9.90
C GLY A 392 17.40 21.99 -9.12
N MET A 393 16.23 22.17 -9.74
CA MET A 393 14.99 22.38 -8.98
C MET A 393 14.60 21.06 -8.30
N PRO A 394 14.22 21.07 -7.00
CA PRO A 394 13.85 19.84 -6.30
C PRO A 394 12.70 19.10 -6.99
N LEU A 395 12.86 17.79 -7.12
CA LEU A 395 11.93 16.88 -7.80
C LEU A 395 11.39 15.83 -6.84
N GLU A 396 10.07 15.75 -6.70
CA GLU A 396 9.39 14.79 -5.84
C GLU A 396 8.45 13.88 -6.65
N PHE A 397 8.19 12.68 -6.13
CA PHE A 397 7.22 11.75 -6.72
C PHE A 397 6.17 11.34 -5.70
N VAL A 398 4.93 11.24 -6.13
CA VAL A 398 3.87 10.61 -5.35
C VAL A 398 3.86 9.11 -5.68
N VAL A 399 3.87 8.27 -4.65
CA VAL A 399 3.94 6.82 -4.81
C VAL A 399 2.92 6.13 -3.91
N PRO A 400 2.35 5.00 -4.32
CA PRO A 400 1.44 4.26 -3.47
C PRO A 400 2.17 3.46 -2.38
N PHE A 401 1.53 3.28 -1.23
CA PHE A 401 2.14 2.58 -0.10
C PHE A 401 2.49 1.11 -0.40
N TRP A 402 1.81 0.47 -1.35
CA TRP A 402 2.06 -0.94 -1.69
C TRP A 402 3.32 -1.15 -2.55
N TRP A 403 4.06 -0.08 -2.88
CA TRP A 403 5.38 -0.19 -3.50
C TRP A 403 6.52 -0.46 -2.51
N TRP A 404 6.22 -0.63 -1.22
CA TRP A 404 7.21 -0.77 -0.14
C TRP A 404 8.23 -1.91 -0.36
N ASP A 405 7.85 -2.97 -1.08
CA ASP A 405 8.71 -4.13 -1.37
C ASP A 405 9.37 -4.08 -2.76
N LYS A 406 9.06 -3.07 -3.59
CA LYS A 406 9.68 -2.82 -4.90
C LYS A 406 11.06 -2.18 -4.77
N ARG A 407 11.99 -2.90 -4.14
CA ARG A 407 13.34 -2.39 -3.81
C ARG A 407 14.08 -1.79 -5.01
N ALA A 408 14.08 -2.47 -6.16
CA ALA A 408 14.76 -1.97 -7.36
C ALA A 408 14.17 -0.65 -7.89
N LEU A 409 12.85 -0.49 -7.83
CA LEU A 409 12.16 0.75 -8.20
C LEU A 409 12.50 1.88 -7.22
N LEU A 410 12.39 1.62 -5.92
CA LEU A 410 12.68 2.61 -4.88
C LEU A 410 14.18 3.03 -4.86
N ASP A 411 15.11 2.08 -5.04
CA ASP A 411 16.55 2.36 -5.16
C ASP A 411 16.85 3.16 -6.45
N GLY A 412 16.12 2.91 -7.53
CA GLY A 412 16.21 3.68 -8.76
C GLY A 412 15.70 5.12 -8.59
N LEU A 413 14.57 5.29 -7.90
CA LEU A 413 14.02 6.62 -7.59
C LEU A 413 14.93 7.42 -6.66
N ALA A 414 15.60 6.78 -5.70
CA ALA A 414 16.53 7.47 -4.79
C ALA A 414 17.67 8.22 -5.51
N LYS A 415 18.01 7.80 -6.74
CA LYS A 415 19.04 8.43 -7.58
C LYS A 415 18.57 9.71 -8.28
N THR A 416 17.25 9.90 -8.42
CA THR A 416 16.65 10.94 -9.28
C THR A 416 15.68 11.84 -8.54
N SER A 417 15.09 11.35 -7.46
CA SER A 417 14.15 12.06 -6.59
C SER A 417 14.84 12.72 -5.40
N ASP A 418 14.33 13.87 -4.98
CA ASP A 418 14.67 14.56 -3.73
C ASP A 418 13.73 14.19 -2.57
N GLY A 419 12.54 13.65 -2.89
CA GLY A 419 11.59 13.20 -1.88
C GLY A 419 10.40 12.43 -2.44
N LEU A 420 9.66 11.78 -1.55
CA LEU A 420 8.44 11.04 -1.88
C LEU A 420 7.26 11.58 -1.10
N ALA A 421 6.07 11.57 -1.72
CA ALA A 421 4.80 11.61 -1.00
C ALA A 421 4.15 10.22 -1.12
N VAL A 422 3.96 9.54 0.00
CA VAL A 422 3.45 8.17 0.02
C VAL A 422 1.95 8.20 0.27
N MET A 423 1.15 7.71 -0.67
CA MET A 423 -0.30 7.60 -0.56
C MET A 423 -0.71 6.49 0.41
N ASP A 424 -0.48 6.69 1.69
CA ASP A 424 -0.87 5.80 2.78
C ASP A 424 -2.32 6.09 3.21
N TYR A 425 -3.24 5.91 2.27
CA TYR A 425 -4.67 6.15 2.44
C TYR A 425 -5.30 5.04 3.28
N ARG A 426 -4.85 4.92 4.54
CA ARG A 426 -5.42 4.06 5.57
C ARG A 426 -5.95 4.91 6.71
N THR A 427 -6.99 4.41 7.37
CA THR A 427 -7.60 5.09 8.52
C THR A 427 -7.31 4.38 9.85
N ASP A 428 -6.80 3.15 9.79
CA ASP A 428 -6.33 2.39 10.95
C ASP A 428 -4.89 2.83 11.32
N PRO A 429 -4.65 3.31 12.56
CA PRO A 429 -3.34 3.80 12.97
C PRO A 429 -2.20 2.79 12.81
N ASP A 430 -2.45 1.50 13.06
CA ASP A 430 -1.41 0.49 12.99
C ASP A 430 -1.07 0.16 11.54
N GLN A 431 -2.05 0.24 10.63
CA GLN A 431 -1.80 0.15 9.19
C GLN A 431 -1.00 1.34 8.68
N ILE A 432 -1.36 2.56 9.07
CA ILE A 432 -0.64 3.79 8.69
C ILE A 432 0.83 3.68 9.13
N VAL A 433 1.09 3.31 10.39
CA VAL A 433 2.47 3.14 10.86
C VAL A 433 3.18 2.04 10.08
N ARG A 434 2.55 0.88 9.89
CA ARG A 434 3.17 -0.25 9.17
C ARG A 434 3.58 0.13 7.74
N PHE A 435 2.74 0.87 7.03
CA PHE A 435 2.97 1.23 5.64
C PHE A 435 3.86 2.44 5.45
N ALA A 436 3.89 3.38 6.40
CA ALA A 436 4.83 4.50 6.40
C ALA A 436 6.29 4.07 6.62
N VAL A 437 6.54 3.14 7.55
CA VAL A 437 7.90 2.80 8.01
C VAL A 437 8.88 2.44 6.87
N PRO A 438 8.55 1.56 5.90
CA PRO A 438 9.48 1.22 4.83
C PRO A 438 9.95 2.43 4.02
N PHE A 439 9.08 3.41 3.79
CA PHE A 439 9.42 4.63 3.05
C PHE A 439 10.19 5.62 3.91
N LEU A 440 9.85 5.76 5.19
CA LEU A 440 10.62 6.57 6.13
C LEU A 440 12.05 6.03 6.30
N ASP A 441 12.21 4.71 6.39
CA ASP A 441 13.51 4.04 6.41
C ASP A 441 14.27 4.23 5.09
N TRP A 442 13.58 4.10 3.95
CA TRP A 442 14.15 4.43 2.63
C TRP A 442 14.67 5.87 2.62
N GLY A 443 13.87 6.84 3.08
CA GLY A 443 14.27 8.24 3.13
C GLY A 443 15.48 8.47 4.04
N THR A 444 15.53 7.79 5.19
CA THR A 444 16.66 7.90 6.12
C THR A 444 17.93 7.33 5.51
N ARG A 445 17.83 6.20 4.81
CA ARG A 445 18.96 5.53 4.14
C ARG A 445 19.52 6.36 2.98
N HIS A 446 18.67 7.06 2.25
CA HIS A 446 19.05 7.80 1.04
C HIS A 446 19.16 9.32 1.25
N GLY A 447 18.90 9.83 2.46
CA GLY A 447 18.91 11.26 2.77
C GLY A 447 17.81 12.04 2.04
N LYS A 448 16.60 11.45 1.92
CA LYS A 448 15.46 12.00 1.17
C LYS A 448 14.29 12.34 2.09
N GLY A 449 13.54 13.38 1.74
CA GLY A 449 12.32 13.76 2.45
C GLY A 449 11.15 12.85 2.10
N VAL A 450 10.30 12.53 3.07
CA VAL A 450 9.13 11.67 2.87
C VAL A 450 7.90 12.26 3.55
N HIS A 451 6.90 12.60 2.76
CA HIS A 451 5.57 12.92 3.23
C HIS A 451 4.72 11.64 3.32
N ILE A 452 3.99 11.46 4.42
CA ILE A 452 3.01 10.37 4.55
C ILE A 452 1.63 10.96 4.32
N ALA A 453 0.96 10.52 3.26
CA ALA A 453 -0.29 11.09 2.81
C ALA A 453 -1.50 10.31 3.33
N LEU A 454 -2.48 11.03 3.87
CA LEU A 454 -3.75 10.49 4.34
C LEU A 454 -4.89 11.07 3.50
N GLU A 455 -5.91 10.25 3.22
CA GLU A 455 -7.09 10.67 2.47
C GLU A 455 -8.17 11.21 3.41
N ALA A 456 -8.65 12.41 3.12
CA ALA A 456 -9.76 13.05 3.81
C ALA A 456 -10.91 13.43 2.86
N GLY A 457 -10.71 13.30 1.55
CA GLY A 457 -11.72 13.54 0.52
C GLY A 457 -12.67 12.36 0.34
N ARG A 458 -13.72 12.60 -0.43
CA ARG A 458 -14.73 11.58 -0.76
C ARG A 458 -14.12 10.42 -1.52
N VAL A 459 -14.35 9.21 -1.01
CA VAL A 459 -14.12 7.96 -1.73
C VAL A 459 -15.49 7.36 -2.02
N ALA A 460 -15.77 7.07 -3.28
CA ALA A 460 -17.04 6.47 -3.67
C ALA A 460 -17.15 5.06 -3.07
N PRO A 461 -18.35 4.66 -2.59
CA PRO A 461 -18.53 3.31 -2.08
C PRO A 461 -18.41 2.29 -3.21
N GLU A 462 -17.87 1.14 -2.89
CA GLU A 462 -17.65 0.03 -3.83
C GLU A 462 -18.36 -1.23 -3.31
N LEU A 463 -19.00 -1.98 -4.19
CA LEU A 463 -19.60 -3.27 -3.86
C LEU A 463 -18.56 -4.37 -4.05
N GLN A 464 -18.23 -5.09 -2.98
CA GLN A 464 -17.44 -6.33 -3.06
C GLN A 464 -18.38 -7.54 -3.07
N ARG A 465 -18.23 -8.40 -4.07
CA ARG A 465 -18.83 -9.74 -4.12
C ARG A 465 -17.76 -10.79 -3.84
N ARG A 466 -17.99 -11.63 -2.83
CA ARG A 466 -17.12 -12.76 -2.49
C ARG A 466 -17.68 -14.03 -3.10
N TYR A 467 -16.86 -14.69 -3.90
CA TYR A 467 -17.15 -15.98 -4.50
C TYR A 467 -16.22 -17.04 -3.92
N VAL A 468 -16.77 -18.21 -3.58
CA VAL A 468 -16.02 -19.36 -3.09
C VAL A 468 -16.23 -20.51 -4.05
N ARG A 469 -15.18 -21.28 -4.32
CA ARG A 469 -15.24 -22.45 -5.21
C ARG A 469 -16.38 -23.37 -4.73
N ALA A 470 -17.28 -23.71 -5.64
CA ALA A 470 -18.41 -24.58 -5.36
C ALA A 470 -17.93 -26.03 -5.25
N ASP A 471 -18.48 -26.76 -4.28
CA ASP A 471 -18.32 -28.22 -4.21
C ASP A 471 -19.20 -28.91 -5.26
N ALA A 472 -19.01 -30.21 -5.49
CA ALA A 472 -19.57 -30.93 -6.65
C ALA A 472 -21.12 -30.92 -6.75
N ASP A 473 -21.82 -30.70 -5.64
CA ASP A 473 -23.28 -30.67 -5.54
C ASP A 473 -23.86 -29.25 -5.36
N GLU A 474 -23.00 -28.24 -5.21
CA GLU A 474 -23.38 -26.84 -5.04
C GLU A 474 -23.59 -26.14 -6.40
N SER A 475 -24.57 -25.22 -6.43
CA SER A 475 -24.75 -24.35 -7.60
C SER A 475 -23.84 -23.11 -7.50
N GLY A 476 -23.24 -22.69 -8.62
CA GLY A 476 -22.41 -21.49 -8.72
C GLY A 476 -22.96 -20.45 -9.69
N SER A 477 -22.73 -19.17 -9.41
CA SER A 477 -23.13 -18.04 -10.27
C SER A 477 -21.94 -17.31 -10.91
N LEU A 478 -20.73 -17.81 -10.67
CA LEU A 478 -19.52 -17.38 -11.35
C LEU A 478 -18.79 -18.61 -11.90
N LEU A 479 -18.44 -18.57 -13.18
CA LEU A 479 -17.71 -19.62 -13.87
C LEU A 479 -16.33 -19.11 -14.23
N VAL A 480 -15.28 -19.84 -13.85
CA VAL A 480 -13.94 -19.67 -14.40
C VAL A 480 -13.84 -20.53 -15.65
N ALA A 481 -13.84 -19.88 -16.81
CA ALA A 481 -13.64 -20.49 -18.11
C ALA A 481 -12.25 -20.14 -18.65
N GLN A 482 -11.80 -20.88 -19.65
CA GLN A 482 -10.52 -20.68 -20.31
C GLN A 482 -10.73 -20.67 -21.82
N VAL A 483 -10.17 -19.68 -22.52
CA VAL A 483 -10.09 -19.69 -23.98
C VAL A 483 -8.66 -19.34 -24.41
N GLY A 484 -7.97 -20.31 -25.01
CA GLY A 484 -6.52 -20.21 -25.20
C GLY A 484 -5.78 -20.09 -23.87
N LYS A 485 -4.95 -19.05 -23.71
CA LYS A 485 -4.19 -18.78 -22.48
C LYS A 485 -4.89 -17.79 -21.54
N THR A 486 -6.04 -17.26 -21.92
CA THR A 486 -6.75 -16.23 -21.15
C THR A 486 -7.77 -16.89 -20.23
N PRO A 487 -7.60 -16.79 -18.90
CA PRO A 487 -8.65 -17.14 -17.95
C PRO A 487 -9.72 -16.04 -17.98
N VAL A 488 -10.99 -16.43 -17.91
CA VAL A 488 -12.13 -15.51 -17.98
C VAL A 488 -13.13 -15.86 -16.90
N LEU A 489 -13.50 -14.86 -16.12
CA LEU A 489 -14.60 -14.93 -15.18
C LEU A 489 -15.90 -14.62 -15.93
N VAL A 490 -16.81 -15.60 -15.95
CA VAL A 490 -18.11 -15.51 -16.60
C VAL A 490 -19.16 -15.41 -15.50
N LEU A 491 -19.75 -14.23 -15.35
CA LEU A 491 -20.82 -14.00 -14.38
C LEU A 491 -22.13 -14.51 -14.98
N LEU A 492 -22.86 -15.29 -14.20
CA LEU A 492 -24.12 -15.91 -14.61
C LEU A 492 -25.30 -15.21 -13.94
N ARG A 493 -26.38 -15.02 -14.70
CA ARG A 493 -27.63 -14.41 -14.22
C ARG A 493 -28.29 -15.23 -13.12
N GLN A 494 -28.15 -16.56 -13.15
CA GLN A 494 -28.68 -17.49 -12.17
C GLN A 494 -27.64 -18.57 -11.82
N PRO A 495 -27.64 -19.11 -10.59
CA PRO A 495 -26.76 -20.20 -10.22
C PRO A 495 -27.04 -21.49 -11.02
N VAL A 496 -25.98 -22.16 -11.48
CA VAL A 496 -26.04 -23.44 -12.22
C VAL A 496 -25.23 -24.52 -11.51
N LYS A 497 -25.56 -25.80 -11.74
CA LYS A 497 -24.85 -26.96 -11.15
C LYS A 497 -23.79 -27.58 -12.06
N THR A 498 -23.91 -27.39 -13.36
CA THR A 498 -23.06 -28.08 -14.33
C THR A 498 -22.61 -27.10 -15.39
N THR A 499 -21.30 -27.07 -15.64
CA THR A 499 -20.65 -26.24 -16.65
C THR A 499 -19.43 -26.99 -17.18
N ALA A 500 -18.76 -26.42 -18.20
CA ALA A 500 -17.51 -26.96 -18.70
C ALA A 500 -16.26 -26.48 -17.91
N GLY A 501 -16.43 -25.57 -16.93
CA GLY A 501 -15.32 -24.99 -16.16
C GLY A 501 -15.52 -25.08 -14.64
N THR A 502 -14.74 -24.32 -13.89
CA THR A 502 -14.83 -24.34 -12.41
C THR A 502 -15.89 -23.34 -11.94
N LEU A 503 -16.87 -23.83 -11.18
CA LEU A 503 -17.91 -23.01 -10.59
C LEU A 503 -17.51 -22.42 -9.24
N TYR A 504 -17.99 -21.20 -9.01
CA TYR A 504 -17.91 -20.51 -7.75
C TYR A 504 -19.30 -20.00 -7.35
N ARG A 505 -19.66 -20.23 -6.10
CA ARG A 505 -20.89 -19.71 -5.53
C ARG A 505 -20.66 -18.35 -4.90
N LEU A 506 -21.61 -17.45 -5.06
CA LEU A 506 -21.63 -16.20 -4.33
C LEU A 506 -21.82 -16.54 -2.83
N SER A 507 -20.83 -16.23 -2.01
CA SER A 507 -20.86 -16.50 -0.57
C SER A 507 -21.22 -15.27 0.26
N GLY A 508 -21.14 -14.08 -0.32
CA GLY A 508 -21.51 -12.84 0.36
C GLY A 508 -21.28 -11.60 -0.49
N GLU A 509 -21.99 -10.54 -0.13
CA GLU A 509 -21.82 -9.20 -0.68
C GLU A 509 -21.60 -8.22 0.47
N ARG A 510 -20.74 -7.23 0.28
CA ARG A 510 -20.60 -6.12 1.23
C ARG A 510 -20.31 -4.82 0.48
N THR A 511 -20.92 -3.74 0.95
CA THR A 511 -20.54 -2.40 0.52
C THR A 511 -19.33 -1.94 1.32
N LEU A 512 -18.26 -1.59 0.63
CA LEU A 512 -17.11 -0.89 1.16
C LEU A 512 -17.42 0.60 1.03
N ASP A 513 -17.69 1.26 2.15
CA ASP A 513 -18.10 2.67 2.19
C ASP A 513 -16.92 3.67 2.08
N GLY A 514 -15.71 3.16 1.83
CA GLY A 514 -14.48 3.94 1.78
C GLY A 514 -13.88 4.30 3.14
N SER A 515 -14.50 3.93 4.27
CA SER A 515 -14.04 4.31 5.62
C SER A 515 -12.69 3.70 6.02
N ALA A 516 -12.26 2.62 5.37
CA ALA A 516 -10.92 2.05 5.53
C ALA A 516 -9.84 2.85 4.79
N THR A 517 -10.24 3.69 3.83
CA THR A 517 -9.35 4.45 2.95
C THR A 517 -9.34 5.94 3.29
N SER A 518 -10.51 6.51 3.63
CA SER A 518 -10.69 7.94 3.83
C SER A 518 -11.31 8.31 5.18
N PHE A 519 -10.85 9.42 5.73
CA PHE A 519 -11.44 10.07 6.90
C PHE A 519 -12.63 11.00 6.55
N HIS A 520 -13.13 11.02 5.32
CA HIS A 520 -14.24 11.90 4.90
C HIS A 520 -15.46 11.84 5.82
N GLY A 521 -15.91 10.63 6.17
CA GLY A 521 -17.05 10.44 7.08
C GLY A 521 -16.75 10.77 8.55
N ASN A 522 -15.50 11.07 8.91
CA ASN A 522 -15.08 11.33 10.29
C ASN A 522 -13.82 12.22 10.37
N PRO A 523 -13.91 13.52 10.02
CA PRO A 523 -12.77 14.44 10.06
C PRO A 523 -12.21 14.66 11.48
N GLU A 524 -13.05 14.54 12.52
CA GLU A 524 -12.61 14.68 13.92
C GLU A 524 -11.66 13.55 14.33
N ARG A 525 -11.90 12.31 13.85
CA ARG A 525 -10.96 11.20 14.06
C ARG A 525 -9.60 11.50 13.43
N LEU A 526 -9.57 12.11 12.23
CA LEU A 526 -8.32 12.54 11.63
C LEU A 526 -7.63 13.61 12.49
N ARG A 527 -8.35 14.67 12.90
CA ARG A 527 -7.81 15.74 13.75
C ARG A 527 -7.20 15.21 15.05
N ALA A 528 -7.84 14.24 15.69
CA ALA A 528 -7.34 13.61 16.90
C ALA A 528 -6.09 12.73 16.66
N LEU A 529 -5.99 12.12 15.47
CA LEU A 529 -4.89 11.23 15.11
C LEU A 529 -3.62 11.97 14.69
N LEU A 530 -3.74 13.10 13.96
CA LEU A 530 -2.61 13.82 13.39
C LEU A 530 -1.48 14.12 14.41
N PRO A 531 -1.73 14.68 15.61
CA PRO A 531 -0.65 15.02 16.54
C PRO A 531 0.14 13.80 17.02
N ARG A 532 -0.52 12.63 17.12
CA ARG A 532 0.16 11.38 17.49
C ARG A 532 1.08 10.92 16.37
N LEU A 533 0.58 10.86 15.14
CA LEU A 533 1.36 10.44 13.98
C LEU A 533 2.54 11.39 13.72
N GLU A 534 2.32 12.70 13.80
CA GLU A 534 3.37 13.72 13.63
C GLU A 534 4.49 13.53 14.64
N ARG A 535 4.13 13.34 15.91
CA ARG A 535 5.11 13.10 16.97
C ARG A 535 5.86 11.78 16.76
N ASP A 536 5.16 10.70 16.43
CA ASP A 536 5.79 9.39 16.30
C ASP A 536 6.66 9.30 15.03
N PHE A 537 6.20 9.83 13.89
CA PHE A 537 6.98 9.86 12.64
C PHE A 537 8.13 10.87 12.65
N SER A 538 8.08 11.91 13.49
CA SER A 538 9.23 12.83 13.66
C SER A 538 10.50 12.14 14.18
N ALA A 539 10.41 10.91 14.67
CA ALA A 539 11.57 10.10 15.03
C ALA A 539 12.44 9.73 13.82
N TRP A 540 11.91 9.79 12.58
CA TRP A 540 12.71 9.62 11.37
C TRP A 540 13.23 10.96 10.88
N SER A 541 14.54 11.02 10.62
CA SER A 541 15.18 12.20 10.03
C SER A 541 14.63 12.55 8.64
N SER A 542 14.09 11.57 7.93
CA SER A 542 13.48 11.71 6.60
C SER A 542 12.04 12.19 6.63
N PHE A 543 11.36 12.19 7.77
CA PHE A 543 9.97 12.61 7.82
C PHE A 543 9.85 14.08 7.41
N GLY A 544 9.10 14.33 6.34
CA GLY A 544 8.85 15.65 5.77
C GLY A 544 7.54 16.27 6.26
N GLY A 545 6.64 15.46 6.84
CA GLY A 545 5.34 15.90 7.31
C GLY A 545 4.21 14.95 6.90
N LEU A 546 3.02 15.18 7.42
CA LEU A 546 1.80 14.54 6.91
C LEU A 546 1.25 15.36 5.75
N ALA A 547 0.84 14.70 4.67
CA ALA A 547 0.14 15.33 3.56
C ALA A 547 -1.35 14.93 3.57
N LEU A 548 -2.26 15.89 3.52
CA LEU A 548 -3.69 15.61 3.62
C LEU A 548 -4.35 15.78 2.26
N HIS A 549 -4.73 14.67 1.63
CA HIS A 549 -5.50 14.68 0.39
C HIS A 549 -6.97 14.97 0.70
N GLY A 550 -7.63 15.78 -0.15
CA GLY A 550 -9.06 16.08 0.04
C GLY A 550 -9.44 16.97 1.25
N TRP A 551 -8.48 17.48 2.03
CA TRP A 551 -8.75 18.11 3.34
C TRP A 551 -9.54 19.42 3.27
N ARG A 552 -9.37 20.21 2.21
CA ARG A 552 -10.02 21.53 2.08
C ARG A 552 -11.53 21.45 1.91
N TRP A 553 -12.03 20.32 1.43
CA TRP A 553 -13.44 20.12 1.07
C TRP A 553 -14.22 19.33 2.12
N GLN A 554 -13.71 19.34 3.36
CA GLN A 554 -14.32 18.73 4.55
C GLN A 554 -15.32 19.67 5.23
#